data_AF-A0A0L0FI33-F1
#
_entry.id   AF-A0A0L0FI33-F1
#
_cell.length_a   1.000
_cell.length_b   1.000
_cell.length_c   1.000
_cell.angle_alpha   90.00
_cell.angle_beta   90.00
_cell.angle_gamma   90.00
#
_symmetry.space_group_name_H-M   'P 1'
#
loop_
_entity.id
_entity.type
_entity.pdbx_description
1 polymer ?
#
loop_
_entity_poly.entity_id
_entity_poly.type
_entity_poly.pdbx_seq_one_letter_code
_entity_poly.pdbx_strand_id
1 'polypeptide(L)'
;MARNEEKAQSTLSRFRAAVNSIANGPAVTRPYLATECHDGTECEKWRRQILKEISKKVSQIQNSALGEFRIRDLNDEINRLLREKGHWQDRIVELGGPNYWKIGMFLK
;
A
#
# COMPACT_ATOMS: atom_id res chain seq x y z
N MET A 1 22.52 -22.55 -14.29
CA MET A 1 21.30 -21.71 -14.43
C MET A 1 21.53 -20.42 -13.67
N ALA A 2 21.40 -19.25 -14.31
CA ALA A 2 21.55 -17.95 -13.66
C ALA A 2 20.47 -17.74 -12.59
N ARG A 3 20.85 -17.16 -11.44
CA ARG A 3 19.97 -16.96 -10.26
C ARG A 3 18.83 -16.00 -10.65
N ASN A 4 17.65 -16.13 -10.04
CA ASN A 4 16.45 -15.35 -10.41
C ASN A 4 16.72 -13.82 -10.43
N GLU A 5 17.59 -13.35 -9.55
CA GLU A 5 18.03 -11.96 -9.46
C GLU A 5 18.81 -11.49 -10.71
N GLU A 6 19.65 -12.34 -11.29
CA GLU A 6 20.40 -12.02 -12.51
C GLU A 6 19.48 -11.94 -13.74
N LYS A 7 18.45 -12.80 -13.80
CA LYS A 7 17.41 -12.73 -14.83
C LYS A 7 16.56 -11.46 -14.69
N ALA A 8 16.25 -11.05 -13.45
CA ALA A 8 15.53 -9.82 -13.17
C ALA A 8 16.35 -8.57 -13.56
N GLN A 9 17.68 -8.64 -13.51
CA GLN A 9 18.60 -7.56 -13.90
C GLN A 9 19.09 -7.63 -15.36
N SER A 10 18.59 -8.56 -16.16
CA SER A 10 18.99 -8.64 -17.58
C SER A 10 18.62 -7.36 -18.35
N THR A 11 19.35 -7.07 -19.42
CA THR A 11 19.06 -5.94 -20.32
C THR A 11 17.62 -5.97 -20.85
N LEU A 12 17.10 -7.16 -21.17
CA LEU A 12 15.72 -7.33 -21.60
C LEU A 12 14.70 -7.03 -20.50
N SER A 13 14.96 -7.45 -19.26
CA SER A 13 14.09 -7.16 -18.12
C SER A 13 14.05 -5.66 -17.81
N ARG A 14 15.20 -4.97 -17.89
CA ARG A 14 15.27 -3.51 -17.75
C ARG A 14 14.53 -2.78 -18.87
N PHE A 15 14.67 -3.23 -20.12
CA PHE A 15 13.95 -2.66 -21.26
C PHE A 15 12.42 -2.81 -21.10
N ARG A 16 11.94 -3.99 -20.69
CA ARG A 16 10.50 -4.21 -20.42
C ARG A 16 9.99 -3.34 -19.29
N ALA A 17 10.77 -3.17 -18.22
CA ALA A 17 10.42 -2.27 -17.13
C ALA A 17 10.33 -0.80 -17.61
N ALA A 18 11.29 -0.36 -18.45
CA ALA A 18 11.29 0.98 -19.03
C ALA A 18 10.05 1.21 -19.93
N VAL A 19 9.71 0.28 -20.82
CA VAL A 19 8.51 0.35 -21.68
C VAL A 19 7.24 0.40 -20.81
N ASN A 20 7.15 -0.44 -19.78
CA ASN A 20 6.01 -0.41 -18.86
C ASN A 20 5.92 0.90 -18.07
N SER A 21 7.04 1.52 -17.67
CA SER A 21 7.03 2.82 -17.01
C SER A 21 6.65 3.96 -17.96
N ILE A 22 6.98 3.85 -19.25
CA ILE A 22 6.54 4.81 -20.26
C ILE A 22 5.02 4.68 -20.49
N ALA A 23 4.52 3.44 -20.54
CA ALA A 23 3.10 3.17 -20.76
C ALA A 23 2.21 3.53 -19.55
N ASN A 24 2.67 3.28 -18.33
CA ASN A 24 1.90 3.47 -17.10
C ASN A 24 2.26 4.75 -16.33
N GLY A 25 3.25 5.52 -16.81
CA GLY A 25 3.81 6.66 -16.10
C GLY A 25 4.74 6.27 -14.94
N PRO A 26 5.38 7.27 -14.29
CA PRO A 26 6.21 7.04 -13.12
C PRO A 26 5.39 6.41 -11.99
N ALA A 27 6.04 5.61 -11.14
CA ALA A 27 5.43 5.10 -9.93
C ALA A 27 5.02 6.29 -9.05
N VAL A 28 3.72 6.63 -9.07
CA VAL A 28 3.19 7.73 -8.29
C VAL A 28 3.28 7.33 -6.82
N THR A 29 3.91 8.17 -6.02
CA THR A 29 3.94 8.01 -4.56
C THR A 29 2.70 8.68 -3.98
N ARG A 30 2.11 8.07 -2.95
CA ARG A 30 0.98 8.68 -2.25
C ARG A 30 1.39 10.03 -1.65
N PRO A 31 0.55 11.07 -1.75
CA PRO A 31 0.84 12.35 -1.10
C PRO A 31 0.78 12.18 0.43
N TYR A 32 1.47 13.06 1.14
CA TYR A 32 1.55 13.01 2.60
C TYR A 32 0.22 13.41 3.27
N LEU A 33 -0.48 14.41 2.71
CA LEU A 33 -1.80 14.84 3.17
C LEU A 33 -2.90 14.26 2.27
N ALA A 34 -3.87 13.58 2.87
CA ALA A 34 -5.06 13.11 2.15
C ALA A 34 -5.89 14.27 1.58
N THR A 35 -5.85 15.46 2.20
CA THR A 35 -6.59 16.65 1.79
C THR A 35 -6.19 17.16 0.40
N GLU A 36 -4.96 16.90 -0.05
CA GLU A 36 -4.47 17.28 -1.38
C GLU A 36 -5.08 16.43 -2.51
N CYS A 37 -5.69 15.29 -2.16
CA CYS A 37 -6.42 14.46 -3.12
C CYS A 37 -7.82 15.04 -3.32
N HIS A 38 -8.16 15.38 -4.57
CA HIS A 38 -9.49 15.89 -4.95
C HIS A 38 -10.30 14.90 -5.80
N ASP A 39 -9.67 13.81 -6.25
CA ASP A 39 -10.33 12.75 -7.00
C ASP A 39 -10.60 11.54 -6.12
N GLY A 40 -11.87 11.14 -6.01
CA GLY A 40 -12.27 9.96 -5.25
C GLY A 40 -11.60 8.67 -5.75
N THR A 41 -11.36 8.55 -7.05
CA THR A 41 -10.76 7.34 -7.66
C THR A 41 -9.30 7.15 -7.21
N GLU A 42 -8.51 8.22 -7.26
CA GLU A 42 -7.13 8.20 -6.74
C GLU A 42 -7.10 8.00 -5.22
N CYS A 43 -7.99 8.63 -4.47
CA CYS A 43 -8.08 8.41 -3.02
C CYS A 43 -8.38 6.93 -2.69
N GLU A 44 -9.24 6.24 -3.45
CA GLU A 44 -9.47 4.80 -3.30
C GLU A 44 -8.24 3.94 -3.62
N LYS A 45 -7.50 4.31 -4.66
CA LYS A 45 -6.25 3.63 -5.04
C LYS A 45 -5.21 3.71 -3.91
N TRP A 46 -5.05 4.87 -3.28
CA TRP A 46 -4.18 5.03 -2.10
C TRP A 46 -4.65 4.22 -0.90
N ARG A 47 -5.96 4.21 -0.62
CA ARG A 47 -6.55 3.35 0.41
C ARG A 47 -6.21 1.87 0.18
N ARG A 48 -6.37 1.38 -1.06
CA ARG A 48 -6.04 -0.01 -1.43
C ARG A 48 -4.54 -0.30 -1.29
N GLN A 49 -3.67 0.66 -1.61
CA GLN A 49 -2.24 0.50 -1.42
C GLN A 49 -1.88 0.32 0.07
N ILE A 50 -2.44 1.17 0.95
CA ILE A 50 -2.19 1.06 2.40
C ILE A 50 -2.65 -0.29 2.95
N LEU A 51 -3.82 -0.79 2.50
CA LEU A 51 -4.30 -2.13 2.89
C LEU A 51 -3.33 -3.26 2.48
N LYS A 52 -2.72 -3.17 1.29
CA LYS A 52 -1.70 -4.13 0.84
C LYS A 52 -0.45 -4.06 1.72
N GLU A 53 -0.03 -2.86 2.13
CA GLU A 53 1.12 -2.67 3.02
C GLU A 53 0.86 -3.23 4.42
N ILE A 54 -0.33 -2.99 4.98
CA ILE A 54 -0.76 -3.58 6.25
C ILE A 54 -0.75 -5.11 6.15
N SER A 55 -1.36 -5.68 5.10
CA SER A 55 -1.41 -7.14 4.92
C SER A 55 -0.02 -7.77 4.87
N LYS A 56 0.94 -7.15 4.16
CA LYS A 56 2.34 -7.61 4.13
C LYS A 56 2.98 -7.60 5.51
N LYS A 57 2.77 -6.55 6.30
CA LYS A 57 3.32 -6.46 7.67
C LYS A 57 2.66 -7.46 8.62
N VAL A 58 1.35 -7.69 8.50
CA VAL A 58 0.64 -8.72 9.27
C VAL A 58 1.21 -10.10 8.94
N SER A 59 1.47 -10.42 7.67
CA SER A 59 2.13 -11.67 7.28
C SER A 59 3.55 -11.79 7.84
N GLN A 60 4.27 -10.68 8.00
CA GLN A 60 5.59 -10.69 8.66
C GLN A 60 5.47 -10.99 10.16
N ILE A 61 4.46 -10.45 10.85
CA ILE A 61 4.20 -10.74 12.28
C ILE A 61 3.84 -12.21 12.50
N GLN A 62 3.15 -12.84 11.55
CA GLN A 62 2.80 -14.26 11.63
C GLN A 62 4.02 -15.20 11.53
N ASN A 63 5.20 -14.69 11.17
CA ASN A 63 6.42 -15.49 11.18
C ASN A 63 6.94 -15.67 12.62
N SER A 64 6.83 -16.88 13.16
CA SER A 64 7.22 -17.24 14.52
C SER A 64 8.72 -17.12 14.82
N ALA A 65 9.57 -16.89 13.81
CA ALA A 65 11.01 -16.68 13.98
C ALA A 65 11.40 -15.20 14.19
N LEU A 66 10.43 -14.28 14.23
CA LEU A 66 10.70 -12.86 14.47
C LEU A 66 10.96 -12.59 15.97
N GLY A 67 12.03 -11.86 16.26
CA GLY A 67 12.32 -11.39 17.62
C GLY A 67 11.30 -10.35 18.12
N GLU A 68 11.10 -10.28 19.43
CA GLU A 68 10.08 -9.43 20.08
C GLU A 68 10.20 -7.95 19.68
N PHE A 69 11.42 -7.42 19.60
CA PHE A 69 11.67 -6.03 19.17
C PHE A 69 11.10 -5.76 17.78
N ARG A 70 11.27 -6.70 16.83
CA ARG A 70 10.78 -6.54 15.47
C ARG A 70 9.25 -6.56 15.41
N ILE A 71 8.61 -7.34 16.27
CA ILE A 71 7.15 -7.38 16.38
C ILE A 71 6.61 -6.03 16.86
N ARG A 72 7.28 -5.37 17.83
CA ARG A 72 6.90 -4.03 18.30
C ARG A 72 7.02 -2.99 17.19
N ASP A 73 8.13 -2.97 16.47
CA ASP A 73 8.33 -2.07 15.33
C ASP A 73 7.25 -2.26 14.25
N LEU A 74 6.95 -3.51 13.91
CA LEU A 74 5.91 -3.83 12.93
C LEU A 74 4.52 -3.40 13.41
N ASN A 75 4.22 -3.54 14.70
CA ASN A 75 2.97 -3.05 15.28
C ASN A 75 2.86 -1.52 15.21
N ASP A 76 3.93 -0.79 15.52
CA ASP A 76 3.94 0.67 15.42
C ASP A 76 3.79 1.15 13.98
N GLU A 77 4.43 0.46 13.04
CA GLU A 77 4.25 0.70 11.60
C GLU A 77 2.81 0.40 11.14
N ILE A 78 2.21 -0.70 11.58
CA ILE A 78 0.81 -1.03 11.28
C ILE A 78 -0.13 0.02 11.86
N ASN A 79 0.08 0.46 13.12
CA ASN A 79 -0.70 1.50 13.76
C ASN A 79 -0.61 2.83 13.00
N ARG A 80 0.57 3.18 12.47
CA ARG A 80 0.75 4.36 11.62
C ARG A 80 -0.04 4.24 10.31
N LEU A 81 0.03 3.09 9.64
CA LEU A 81 -0.70 2.83 8.39
C LEU A 81 -2.22 2.80 8.60
N LEU A 82 -2.70 2.29 9.74
CA LEU A 82 -4.13 2.29 10.08
C LEU A 82 -4.68 3.70 10.29
N ARG A 83 -3.91 4.60 10.93
CA ARG A 83 -4.27 6.01 11.05
C ARG A 83 -4.32 6.70 9.68
N GLU A 84 -3.30 6.47 8.86
CA GLU A 84 -3.23 6.99 7.50
C GLU A 84 -4.44 6.53 6.67
N LYS A 85 -4.77 5.23 6.71
CA LYS A 85 -5.97 4.67 6.09
C LYS A 85 -7.24 5.40 6.54
N GLY A 86 -7.36 5.73 7.82
CA GLY A 86 -8.51 6.49 8.36
C GLY A 86 -8.67 7.84 7.68
N HIS A 87 -7.60 8.62 7.56
CA HIS A 87 -7.62 9.92 6.86
C HIS A 87 -8.05 9.78 5.39
N TRP A 88 -7.58 8.73 4.71
CA TRP A 88 -8.02 8.44 3.34
C TRP A 88 -9.50 8.05 3.27
N GLN A 89 -10.02 7.32 4.25
CA GLN A 89 -11.44 6.96 4.32
C GLN A 89 -12.33 8.18 4.56
N ASP A 90 -11.93 9.07 5.47
CA ASP A 90 -12.65 10.31 5.73
C ASP A 90 -12.67 11.19 4.49
N ARG A 91 -11.54 11.32 3.80
CA ARG A 91 -11.44 12.07 2.55
C ARG A 91 -12.37 11.51 1.46
N ILE A 92 -12.44 10.19 1.32
CA ILE A 92 -13.35 9.56 0.36
C ILE A 92 -14.80 9.92 0.68
N VAL A 93 -15.18 9.93 1.96
CA VAL A 93 -16.54 10.31 2.39
C VAL A 93 -16.82 11.79 2.11
N GLU A 94 -15.86 12.69 2.38
CA GLU A 94 -15.98 14.12 2.06
C GLU A 94 -16.18 14.37 0.56
N LEU A 95 -15.53 13.57 -0.30
CA LEU A 95 -15.67 13.65 -1.75
C LEU A 95 -16.95 12.96 -2.27
N GLY A 96 -17.86 12.53 -1.39
CA GLY A 96 -19.13 11.87 -1.75
C GLY A 96 -19.00 10.39 -2.09
N GLY A 97 -17.88 9.77 -1.75
CA GLY A 97 -17.61 8.34 -1.96
C GLY A 97 -18.16 7.42 -0.87
N PRO A 98 -17.94 6.10 -1.01
CA PRO A 98 -18.46 5.09 -0.10
C PRO A 98 -17.87 5.18 1.31
N ASN A 99 -18.73 5.05 2.33
CA ASN A 99 -18.32 5.08 3.72
C ASN A 99 -17.77 3.72 4.19
N TYR A 100 -16.44 3.60 4.15
CA TYR A 100 -15.74 2.38 4.51
C TYR A 100 -15.63 2.10 6.01
N TRP A 101 -15.95 3.06 6.89
CA TRP A 101 -16.01 2.83 8.33
C TRP A 101 -17.16 1.90 8.69
N LYS A 102 -18.30 2.06 8.01
CA LYS A 102 -19.50 1.23 8.23
C LYS A 102 -19.36 -0.17 7.63
N ILE A 103 -18.63 -0.31 6.53
CA ILE A 103 -18.47 -1.59 5.81
C ILE A 103 -17.62 -2.60 6.60
N GLY A 104 -16.63 -2.12 7.38
CA GLY A 104 -15.79 -3.00 8.21
C GLY A 104 -16.55 -3.75 9.31
N MET A 105 -17.78 -3.33 9.65
CA MET A 105 -18.61 -3.97 10.67
C MET A 105 -19.34 -5.23 10.13
N PHE A 106 -19.48 -5.38 8.81
CA PHE A 106 -20.25 -6.47 8.18
C PHE A 106 -19.41 -7.69 7.78
N LEU A 107 -18.09 -7.64 7.92
CA LEU A 107 -17.23 -8.80 7.75
C LEU A 107 -17.09 -9.51 9.11
N LYS A 108 -18.08 -10.34 9.45
CA LYS A 108 -18.04 -11.25 10.59
C LYS A 108 -18.34 -12.67 10.13
#